data_AF-A0A8J9ZDU8-F1
#
_entry.id   AF-A0A8J9ZDU8-F1
#
_cell.length_a   1.000
_cell.length_b   1.000
_cell.length_c   1.000
_cell.angle_alpha   90.00
_cell.angle_beta   90.00
_cell.angle_gamma   90.00
#
_symmetry.space_group_name_H-M   'P 1'
#
loop_
_entity.id
_entity.type
_entity.pdbx_description
1 polymer ?
#
loop_
_entity_poly.entity_id
_entity_poly.type
_entity_poly.pdbx_seq_one_letter_code
_entity_poly.pdbx_strand_id
1 'polypeptide(L)'
;MKAAIRLVSAILAANLFLAVAQIPDPLPNTCSSPVDLVFLVDSSESFRTSGFQDALTFVQQVVNYFTLGVDETRVGVVTYSNRDAQITRIKLNERYNRVELLNAIRAIPYDRGHTFTGLGLDHVRNNSFLEVNGRRSNTPDFLVVLTDDHSEDDVTRPAQLIRQMGITVFVVGVGEEADIDQATLENIAGTPSRVFRLTDHDNLVDAIHAQSIRESICNAARCQELTAPTNGARTPATGSHSVQNVIRFTCNTGYVLNGAASVTCQADLTWTAPVPTCRRKMAFN
;
A
#
# COMPACT_ATOMS: atom_id res chain seq x y z
N MET A 1 51.91 43.84 42.54
CA MET A 1 50.69 42.99 42.62
C MET A 1 50.69 42.10 41.36
N LYS A 2 50.28 40.81 41.30
CA LYS A 2 49.06 40.11 41.77
C LYS A 2 47.78 40.77 41.22
N ALA A 3 46.82 40.18 40.47
CA ALA A 3 46.68 38.98 39.62
C ALA A 3 45.65 39.37 38.50
N ALA A 4 45.06 38.57 37.60
CA ALA A 4 45.00 37.12 37.31
C ALA A 4 44.76 36.95 35.76
N ILE A 5 45.01 35.84 35.04
CA ILE A 5 44.37 34.49 34.98
C ILE A 5 42.91 34.53 34.46
N ARG A 6 42.47 33.81 33.39
CA ARG A 6 43.12 33.08 32.26
C ARG A 6 42.05 32.62 31.21
N LEU A 7 42.41 32.59 29.91
CA LEU A 7 41.77 31.79 28.81
C LEU A 7 40.28 32.13 28.49
N VAL A 8 39.65 31.71 27.36
CA VAL A 8 39.86 30.59 26.40
C VAL A 8 39.82 31.03 24.92
N SER A 9 40.52 30.24 24.09
CA SER A 9 40.46 29.93 22.64
C SER A 9 39.14 30.15 21.85
N ALA A 10 39.08 30.01 20.52
CA ALA A 10 40.01 30.21 19.37
C ALA A 10 39.28 29.82 18.04
N ILE A 11 39.98 29.92 16.90
CA ILE A 11 39.66 29.32 15.58
C ILE A 11 38.43 29.90 14.86
N LEU A 12 38.72 30.57 13.73
CA LEU A 12 37.78 30.91 12.68
C LEU A 12 37.58 29.68 11.76
N ALA A 13 36.47 29.64 11.01
CA ALA A 13 36.02 28.57 10.11
C ALA A 13 35.38 27.34 10.78
N ALA A 14 34.05 27.40 10.93
CA ALA A 14 33.18 26.26 11.14
C ALA A 14 32.30 26.05 9.89
N ASN A 15 32.70 25.10 9.06
CA ASN A 15 31.94 24.38 8.02
C ASN A 15 30.60 24.98 7.55
N LEU A 16 30.59 25.57 6.35
CA LEU A 16 29.38 25.71 5.53
C LEU A 16 29.01 24.34 4.92
N PHE A 17 28.73 23.35 5.77
CA PHE A 17 28.02 22.15 5.33
C PHE A 17 26.55 22.52 5.17
N LEU A 18 26.11 22.64 3.92
CA LEU A 18 24.69 22.64 3.61
C LEU A 18 24.09 21.35 4.18
N ALA A 19 23.18 21.50 5.14
CA ALA A 19 22.35 20.40 5.60
C ALA A 19 21.36 20.04 4.49
N VAL A 20 21.85 19.30 3.49
CA VAL A 20 20.97 18.45 2.67
C VAL A 20 20.25 17.57 3.68
N ALA A 21 18.94 17.78 3.82
CA ALA A 21 18.12 16.96 4.70
C ALA A 21 18.19 15.53 4.17
N GLN A 22 19.03 14.70 4.79
CA GLN A 22 19.30 13.35 4.34
C GLN A 22 18.07 12.52 4.67
N ILE A 23 17.16 12.46 3.69
CA ILE A 23 15.91 11.71 3.77
C ILE A 23 16.27 10.29 4.19
N PRO A 24 15.65 9.75 5.25
CA PRO A 24 16.00 8.43 5.74
C PRO A 24 15.83 7.40 4.63
N ASP A 25 16.73 6.42 4.63
CA ASP A 25 16.56 5.20 3.87
C ASP A 25 15.17 4.57 4.14
N PRO A 26 14.59 3.84 3.18
CA PRO A 26 13.31 3.16 3.37
C PRO A 26 13.24 2.44 4.73
N LEU A 27 12.20 2.74 5.51
CA LEU A 27 12.10 2.33 6.91
C LEU A 27 12.30 0.81 7.08
N PRO A 28 12.92 0.34 8.18
CA PRO A 28 13.09 -1.09 8.41
C PRO A 28 11.74 -1.83 8.30
N ASN A 29 11.76 -2.97 7.62
CA ASN A 29 10.57 -3.71 7.16
C ASN A 29 9.79 -3.05 6.00
N THR A 30 10.42 -2.24 5.16
CA THR A 30 9.82 -1.70 3.92
C THR A 30 9.28 -2.80 3.00
N CYS A 31 8.16 -2.51 2.32
CA CYS A 31 7.53 -3.40 1.36
C CYS A 31 8.43 -3.65 0.14
N SER A 32 8.98 -4.87 0.03
CA SER A 32 9.87 -5.29 -1.07
C SER A 32 9.12 -5.88 -2.27
N SER A 33 7.82 -5.60 -2.39
CA SER A 33 6.94 -6.13 -3.44
C SER A 33 6.32 -4.93 -4.16
N PRO A 34 6.59 -4.72 -5.46
CA PRO A 34 5.97 -3.64 -6.22
C PRO A 34 4.45 -3.73 -6.18
N VAL A 35 3.79 -2.59 -5.95
CA VAL A 35 2.33 -2.45 -5.95
C VAL A 35 1.93 -1.14 -6.65
N ASP A 36 0.71 -1.10 -7.17
CA ASP A 36 0.06 0.13 -7.61
C ASP A 36 -0.94 0.56 -6.51
N LEU A 37 -0.55 1.54 -5.70
CA LEU A 37 -1.25 1.94 -4.48
C LEU A 37 -1.98 3.27 -4.69
N VAL A 38 -3.30 3.26 -4.64
CA VAL A 38 -4.13 4.46 -4.72
C VAL A 38 -4.74 4.76 -3.35
N PHE A 39 -4.64 6.01 -2.90
CA PHE A 39 -5.38 6.53 -1.77
C PHE A 39 -6.62 7.29 -2.29
N LEU A 40 -7.79 6.95 -1.75
CA LEU A 40 -9.03 7.72 -1.89
C LEU A 40 -9.30 8.40 -0.56
N VAL A 41 -9.11 9.72 -0.52
CA VAL A 41 -9.13 10.50 0.71
C VAL A 41 -10.40 11.36 0.73
N ASP A 42 -11.20 11.19 1.79
CA ASP A 42 -12.33 12.08 2.05
C ASP A 42 -11.86 13.52 2.22
N SER A 43 -12.62 14.45 1.67
CA SER A 43 -12.36 15.89 1.75
C SER A 43 -13.64 16.70 2.00
N SER A 44 -14.68 16.02 2.50
CA SER A 44 -15.91 16.58 3.05
C SER A 44 -15.66 17.55 4.21
N GLU A 45 -16.67 18.33 4.59
CA GLU A 45 -16.58 19.26 5.73
C GLU A 45 -16.67 18.57 7.10
N SER A 46 -17.29 17.39 7.18
CA SER A 46 -17.37 16.59 8.42
C SER A 46 -15.99 16.18 8.93
N PHE A 47 -15.08 15.84 8.00
CA PHE A 47 -13.70 15.43 8.27
C PHE A 47 -12.80 16.53 8.89
N ARG A 48 -13.27 17.78 8.87
CA ARG A 48 -12.61 19.01 9.37
C ARG A 48 -11.23 19.32 8.76
N THR A 49 -10.75 20.54 8.99
CA THR A 49 -9.46 21.00 8.44
C THR A 49 -8.24 20.44 9.16
N SER A 50 -8.34 20.12 10.46
CA SER A 50 -7.31 19.36 11.17
C SER A 50 -7.27 17.93 10.65
N GLY A 51 -8.38 17.20 10.79
CA GLY A 51 -8.52 15.81 10.36
C GLY A 51 -8.04 15.59 8.92
N PHE A 52 -8.42 16.46 7.98
CA PHE A 52 -7.96 16.33 6.59
C PHE A 52 -6.42 16.45 6.46
N GLN A 53 -5.80 17.35 7.21
CA GLN A 53 -4.34 17.47 7.25
C GLN A 53 -3.69 16.25 7.93
N ASP A 54 -4.36 15.65 8.92
CA ASP A 54 -3.91 14.43 9.60
C ASP A 54 -4.05 13.20 8.69
N ALA A 55 -5.09 13.12 7.86
CA ALA A 55 -5.26 12.09 6.82
C ALA A 55 -4.17 12.20 5.75
N LEU A 56 -3.86 13.41 5.26
CA LEU A 56 -2.71 13.64 4.39
C LEU A 56 -1.37 13.30 5.08
N THR A 57 -1.29 13.40 6.41
CA THR A 57 -0.11 13.00 7.19
C THR A 57 -0.02 11.47 7.32
N PHE A 58 -1.12 10.78 7.59
CA PHE A 58 -1.20 9.31 7.58
C PHE A 58 -0.83 8.73 6.21
N VAL A 59 -1.34 9.31 5.11
CA VAL A 59 -0.95 8.91 3.75
C VAL A 59 0.56 9.07 3.54
N GLN A 60 1.16 10.18 3.99
CA GLN A 60 2.62 10.35 3.97
C GLN A 60 3.34 9.29 4.84
N GLN A 61 2.83 8.94 6.02
CA GLN A 61 3.41 7.91 6.88
C GLN A 61 3.36 6.51 6.24
N VAL A 62 2.23 6.10 5.67
CA VAL A 62 2.10 4.81 4.97
C VAL A 62 3.09 4.74 3.79
N VAL A 63 3.17 5.80 2.98
CA VAL A 63 4.08 5.90 1.81
C VAL A 63 5.57 5.77 2.20
N ASN A 64 5.97 6.15 3.42
CA ASN A 64 7.36 6.00 3.88
C ASN A 64 7.81 4.54 4.08
N TYR A 65 6.88 3.58 4.14
CA TYR A 65 7.19 2.14 4.24
C TYR A 65 7.27 1.41 2.88
N PHE A 66 7.30 2.13 1.76
CA PHE A 66 7.39 1.54 0.41
C PHE A 66 8.64 2.01 -0.34
N THR A 67 9.27 1.10 -1.09
CA THR A 67 10.24 1.45 -2.13
C THR A 67 9.48 2.07 -3.29
N LEU A 68 9.78 3.31 -3.65
CA LEU A 68 9.11 4.05 -4.71
C LEU A 68 9.96 4.10 -5.98
N GLY A 69 9.34 4.02 -7.15
CA GLY A 69 10.05 4.03 -8.43
C GLY A 69 9.16 3.67 -9.61
N VAL A 70 9.74 3.66 -10.81
CA VAL A 70 9.01 3.32 -12.05
C VAL A 70 8.56 1.85 -12.02
N ASP A 71 9.43 0.94 -11.62
CA ASP A 71 9.15 -0.51 -11.57
C ASP A 71 8.91 -1.03 -10.14
N GLU A 72 9.08 -0.16 -9.14
CA GLU A 72 8.85 -0.39 -7.71
C GLU A 72 7.40 -0.04 -7.32
N THR A 73 7.12 0.48 -6.12
CA THR A 73 5.77 0.96 -5.78
C THR A 73 5.44 2.27 -6.49
N ARG A 74 4.24 2.33 -7.08
CA ARG A 74 3.63 3.55 -7.63
C ARG A 74 2.53 4.02 -6.71
N VAL A 75 2.39 5.34 -6.54
CA VAL A 75 1.40 5.94 -5.64
C VAL A 75 0.52 6.94 -6.39
N GLY A 76 -0.80 6.79 -6.26
CA GLY A 76 -1.80 7.76 -6.71
C GLY A 76 -2.63 8.28 -5.55
N VAL A 77 -3.19 9.48 -5.68
CA VAL A 77 -4.10 10.07 -4.68
C VAL A 77 -5.29 10.71 -5.38
N VAL A 78 -6.47 10.44 -4.87
CA VAL A 78 -7.75 11.05 -5.26
C VAL A 78 -8.37 11.68 -4.01
N THR A 79 -8.86 12.91 -4.10
CA THR A 79 -9.82 13.44 -3.11
C THR A 79 -11.24 13.32 -3.64
N TYR A 80 -12.20 13.16 -2.73
CA TYR A 80 -13.62 13.27 -3.06
C TYR A 80 -14.34 14.10 -2.00
N SER A 81 -15.34 14.86 -2.43
CA SER A 81 -16.34 15.44 -1.53
C SER A 81 -17.70 15.47 -2.24
N ASN A 82 -18.07 16.59 -2.84
CA ASN A 82 -19.33 16.86 -3.52
C ASN A 82 -19.55 15.98 -4.77
N ARG A 83 -20.79 15.96 -5.28
CA ARG A 83 -21.25 15.12 -6.41
C ARG A 83 -20.44 15.28 -7.72
N ASP A 84 -19.71 16.38 -7.88
CA ASP A 84 -18.86 16.72 -9.02
C ASP A 84 -17.37 16.94 -8.65
N ALA A 85 -17.01 16.71 -7.39
CA ALA A 85 -15.70 16.99 -6.81
C ALA A 85 -14.87 15.72 -6.56
N GLN A 86 -14.79 14.83 -7.55
CA GLN A 86 -13.90 13.66 -7.54
C GLN A 86 -12.61 14.00 -8.30
N ILE A 87 -11.52 14.27 -7.58
CA ILE A 87 -10.32 14.91 -8.13
C ILE A 87 -9.11 14.00 -7.99
N THR A 88 -8.57 13.51 -9.11
CA THR A 88 -7.25 12.87 -9.13
C THR A 88 -6.17 13.92 -8.90
N ARG A 89 -5.55 13.88 -7.72
CA ARG A 89 -4.49 14.80 -7.28
C ARG A 89 -3.11 14.39 -7.75
N ILE A 90 -2.85 13.09 -7.78
CA ILE A 90 -1.58 12.48 -8.17
C ILE A 90 -1.89 11.18 -8.93
N LYS A 91 -1.32 10.99 -10.13
CA LYS A 91 -1.44 9.73 -10.88
C LYS A 91 -0.32 8.73 -10.55
N LEU A 92 -0.56 7.44 -10.77
CA LEU A 92 0.42 6.37 -10.56
C LEU A 92 1.70 6.56 -11.43
N ASN A 93 1.62 7.30 -12.54
CA ASN A 93 2.75 7.65 -13.40
C ASN A 93 3.31 9.07 -13.19
N GLU A 94 2.99 9.75 -12.08
CA GLU A 94 3.27 11.18 -11.93
C GLU A 94 4.39 11.55 -10.94
N ARG A 95 4.55 10.83 -9.81
CA ARG A 95 5.59 11.12 -8.80
C ARG A 95 6.25 9.83 -8.30
N TYR A 96 7.45 9.54 -8.81
CA TYR A 96 8.26 8.40 -8.37
C TYR A 96 9.27 8.76 -7.26
N ASN A 97 9.65 10.04 -7.14
CA ASN A 97 10.56 10.50 -6.10
C ASN A 97 9.81 10.72 -4.77
N ARG A 98 10.34 10.16 -3.67
CA ARG A 98 9.73 10.27 -2.33
C ARG A 98 9.54 11.72 -1.87
N VAL A 99 10.51 12.59 -2.10
CA VAL A 99 10.43 14.00 -1.66
C VAL A 99 9.33 14.75 -2.41
N GLU A 100 9.30 14.58 -3.73
CA GLU A 100 8.30 15.21 -4.61
C GLU A 100 6.89 14.68 -4.31
N LEU A 101 6.75 13.37 -4.10
CA LEU A 101 5.47 12.73 -3.73
C LEU A 101 4.96 13.22 -2.37
N LEU A 102 5.77 13.16 -1.32
CA LEU A 102 5.36 13.58 0.03
C LEU A 102 5.03 15.08 0.09
N ASN A 103 5.78 15.92 -0.63
CA ASN A 103 5.48 17.35 -0.74
C ASN A 103 4.20 17.61 -1.56
N ALA A 104 3.95 16.84 -2.63
CA ALA A 104 2.71 16.94 -3.40
C ALA A 104 1.49 16.51 -2.55
N ILE A 105 1.59 15.42 -1.79
CA ILE A 105 0.52 14.96 -0.87
C ILE A 105 0.20 16.05 0.16
N ARG A 106 1.22 16.65 0.80
CA ARG A 106 1.04 17.72 1.80
C ARG A 106 0.43 19.00 1.21
N ALA A 107 0.56 19.21 -0.10
CA ALA A 107 0.04 20.39 -0.80
C ALA A 107 -1.35 20.18 -1.43
N ILE A 108 -2.01 19.04 -1.19
CA ILE A 108 -3.38 18.79 -1.65
C ILE A 108 -4.34 19.75 -0.92
N PRO A 109 -5.15 20.56 -1.64
CA PRO A 109 -6.10 21.46 -1.01
C PRO A 109 -7.32 20.71 -0.48
N TYR A 110 -7.93 21.26 0.56
CA TYR A 110 -9.13 20.74 1.21
C TYR A 110 -10.38 21.26 0.48
N ASP A 111 -11.13 20.37 -0.16
CA ASP A 111 -12.26 20.74 -1.05
C ASP A 111 -13.52 21.19 -0.30
N ARG A 112 -13.80 20.60 0.87
CA ARG A 112 -15.01 20.76 1.70
C ARG A 112 -16.31 20.31 1.02
N GLY A 113 -17.39 20.37 1.80
CA GLY A 113 -18.76 20.09 1.37
C GLY A 113 -19.22 18.70 1.78
N HIS A 114 -19.95 18.04 0.88
CA HIS A 114 -20.64 16.78 1.11
C HIS A 114 -19.74 15.55 0.98
N THR A 115 -20.27 14.36 1.32
CA THR A 115 -19.53 13.09 1.30
C THR A 115 -20.12 12.11 0.26
N PHE A 116 -19.52 12.05 -0.93
CA PHE A 116 -19.94 11.13 -2.01
C PHE A 116 -18.89 10.04 -2.28
N THR A 117 -18.77 9.09 -1.34
CA THR A 117 -17.80 7.98 -1.37
C THR A 117 -18.07 7.01 -2.52
N GLY A 118 -19.33 6.77 -2.90
CA GLY A 118 -19.70 5.93 -4.03
C GLY A 118 -19.15 6.46 -5.35
N LEU A 119 -19.35 7.76 -5.61
CA LEU A 119 -18.73 8.46 -6.74
C LEU A 119 -17.20 8.50 -6.66
N GLY A 120 -16.63 8.66 -5.46
CA GLY A 120 -15.18 8.59 -5.24
C GLY A 120 -14.57 7.24 -5.67
N LEU A 121 -15.22 6.14 -5.29
CA LEU A 121 -14.88 4.77 -5.71
C LEU A 121 -15.03 4.62 -7.24
N ASP A 122 -16.17 5.03 -7.81
CA ASP A 122 -16.40 4.98 -9.25
C ASP A 122 -15.34 5.77 -10.04
N HIS A 123 -14.93 6.95 -9.55
CA HIS A 123 -13.86 7.76 -10.14
C HIS A 123 -12.50 7.07 -10.10
N VAL A 124 -12.12 6.48 -8.95
CA VAL A 124 -10.86 5.71 -8.81
C VAL A 124 -10.81 4.54 -9.80
N ARG A 125 -11.92 3.81 -9.94
CA ARG A 125 -12.04 2.69 -10.89
C ARG A 125 -11.94 3.17 -12.34
N ASN A 126 -12.62 4.26 -12.67
CA ASN A 126 -12.75 4.77 -14.04
C ASN A 126 -11.56 5.64 -14.47
N ASN A 127 -10.65 6.04 -13.57
CA ASN A 127 -9.51 6.91 -13.87
C ASN A 127 -8.17 6.36 -13.35
N SER A 128 -8.02 6.18 -12.03
CA SER A 128 -6.72 5.88 -11.41
C SER A 128 -6.18 4.52 -11.84
N PHE A 129 -7.02 3.49 -11.86
CA PHE A 129 -6.66 2.13 -12.24
C PHE A 129 -6.72 1.86 -13.76
N LEU A 130 -6.23 2.82 -14.56
CA LEU A 130 -6.03 2.70 -16.01
C LEU A 130 -4.54 2.78 -16.37
N GLU A 131 -4.10 2.01 -17.37
CA GLU A 131 -2.69 1.98 -17.80
C GLU A 131 -2.18 3.37 -18.26
N VAL A 132 -3.04 4.16 -18.92
CA VAL A 132 -2.74 5.55 -19.32
C VAL A 132 -2.46 6.49 -18.14
N ASN A 133 -2.99 6.18 -16.95
CA ASN A 133 -2.75 6.92 -15.70
C ASN A 133 -1.74 6.21 -14.77
N GLY A 134 -1.05 5.18 -15.29
CA GLY A 134 0.12 4.58 -14.67
C GLY A 134 -0.08 3.20 -14.03
N ARG A 135 -1.25 2.58 -14.16
CA ARG A 135 -1.45 1.18 -13.74
C ARG A 135 -0.58 0.21 -14.56
N ARG A 136 -0.18 -0.90 -13.93
CA ARG A 136 0.56 -2.01 -14.52
C ARG A 136 -0.24 -3.31 -14.37
N SER A 137 -0.69 -3.86 -15.50
CA SER A 137 -1.44 -5.14 -15.55
C SER A 137 -0.67 -6.38 -15.07
N ASN A 138 0.63 -6.27 -14.76
CA ASN A 138 1.47 -7.30 -14.14
C ASN A 138 1.83 -7.03 -12.65
N THR A 139 1.11 -6.12 -11.99
CA THR A 139 1.35 -5.67 -10.60
C THR A 139 0.04 -5.67 -9.80
N PRO A 140 0.02 -6.03 -8.50
CA PRO A 140 -1.18 -5.93 -7.69
C PRO A 140 -1.67 -4.49 -7.47
N ASP A 141 -2.98 -4.29 -7.66
CA ASP A 141 -3.68 -3.04 -7.39
C ASP A 141 -4.22 -2.99 -5.95
N PHE A 142 -3.90 -1.91 -5.24
CA PHE A 142 -4.38 -1.67 -3.88
C PHE A 142 -5.05 -0.31 -3.74
N LEU A 143 -6.22 -0.29 -3.12
CA LEU A 143 -6.94 0.92 -2.76
C LEU A 143 -6.99 1.06 -1.24
N VAL A 144 -6.61 2.21 -0.71
CA VAL A 144 -6.87 2.58 0.70
C VAL A 144 -7.87 3.74 0.69
N VAL A 145 -9.06 3.49 1.22
CA VAL A 145 -10.09 4.52 1.43
C VAL A 145 -9.91 5.09 2.83
N LEU A 146 -9.84 6.42 2.96
CA LEU A 146 -9.91 7.14 4.23
C LEU A 146 -11.24 7.89 4.25
N THR A 147 -12.04 7.72 5.30
CA THR A 147 -13.35 8.40 5.49
C THR A 147 -13.71 8.48 6.96
N ASP A 148 -14.53 9.44 7.34
CA ASP A 148 -15.14 9.60 8.67
C ASP A 148 -16.48 8.87 8.81
N ASP A 149 -16.90 8.17 7.74
CA ASP A 149 -18.16 7.44 7.57
C ASP A 149 -19.40 8.34 7.38
N HIS A 150 -20.47 7.75 6.84
CA HIS A 150 -21.64 8.38 6.20
C HIS A 150 -21.37 8.89 4.76
N SER A 151 -21.82 8.12 3.76
CA SER A 151 -21.92 8.57 2.36
C SER A 151 -23.34 8.99 1.98
N GLU A 152 -23.47 10.02 1.14
CA GLU A 152 -24.75 10.50 0.58
C GLU A 152 -25.18 9.74 -0.70
N ASP A 153 -24.46 8.68 -1.07
CA ASP A 153 -24.72 7.81 -2.21
C ASP A 153 -24.46 6.33 -1.93
N ASP A 154 -24.86 5.44 -2.84
CA ASP A 154 -24.59 4.01 -2.70
C ASP A 154 -23.11 3.69 -2.90
N VAL A 155 -22.46 3.26 -1.82
CA VAL A 155 -21.10 2.71 -1.86
C VAL A 155 -21.06 1.24 -2.29
N THR A 156 -22.19 0.51 -2.18
CA THR A 156 -22.27 -0.94 -2.35
C THR A 156 -21.84 -1.36 -3.75
N ARG A 157 -22.49 -0.82 -4.79
CA ARG A 157 -22.20 -1.21 -6.17
C ARG A 157 -20.83 -0.72 -6.66
N PRO A 158 -20.40 0.53 -6.41
CA PRO A 158 -19.04 0.97 -6.72
C PRO A 158 -17.95 0.10 -6.09
N ALA A 159 -18.08 -0.23 -4.80
CA ALA A 159 -17.08 -1.04 -4.09
C ALA A 159 -17.05 -2.50 -4.57
N GLN A 160 -18.23 -3.11 -4.83
CA GLN A 160 -18.31 -4.44 -5.43
C GLN A 160 -17.60 -4.49 -6.80
N LEU A 161 -17.80 -3.47 -7.65
CA LEU A 161 -17.18 -3.40 -8.97
C LEU A 161 -15.65 -3.22 -8.91
N ILE A 162 -15.14 -2.45 -7.94
CA ILE A 162 -13.69 -2.36 -7.68
C ILE A 162 -13.10 -3.73 -7.30
N ARG A 163 -13.72 -4.43 -6.34
CA ARG A 163 -13.24 -5.76 -5.91
C ARG A 163 -13.32 -6.80 -7.03
N GLN A 164 -14.33 -6.72 -7.91
CA GLN A 164 -14.46 -7.57 -9.09
C GLN A 164 -13.38 -7.32 -10.15
N MET A 165 -12.70 -6.16 -10.15
CA MET A 165 -11.54 -5.87 -10.99
C MET A 165 -10.20 -6.38 -10.40
N GLY A 166 -10.23 -7.12 -9.29
CA GLY A 166 -9.04 -7.66 -8.61
C GLY A 166 -8.36 -6.68 -7.64
N ILE A 167 -8.85 -5.44 -7.55
CA ILE A 167 -8.30 -4.42 -6.67
C ILE A 167 -8.58 -4.78 -5.21
N THR A 168 -7.55 -4.88 -4.38
CA THR A 168 -7.73 -5.12 -2.95
C THR A 168 -7.97 -3.80 -2.22
N VAL A 169 -9.15 -3.69 -1.60
CA VAL A 169 -9.60 -2.50 -0.86
C VAL A 169 -9.32 -2.67 0.63
N PHE A 170 -8.65 -1.69 1.21
CA PHE A 170 -8.56 -1.42 2.65
C PHE A 170 -9.33 -0.14 2.98
N VAL A 171 -9.90 -0.07 4.18
CA VAL A 171 -10.71 1.07 4.63
C VAL A 171 -10.20 1.54 5.99
N VAL A 172 -10.00 2.85 6.13
CA VAL A 172 -9.60 3.53 7.35
C VAL A 172 -10.74 4.46 7.75
N GLY A 173 -11.54 4.04 8.71
CA GLY A 173 -12.60 4.84 9.34
C GLY A 173 -12.01 5.70 10.46
N VAL A 174 -12.32 7.00 10.46
CA VAL A 174 -11.73 7.98 11.39
C VAL A 174 -12.81 8.81 12.08
N GLY A 175 -13.03 8.55 13.37
CA GLY A 175 -14.09 9.19 14.16
C GLY A 175 -14.42 8.41 15.42
N GLU A 176 -15.36 8.90 16.23
CA GLU A 176 -15.81 8.18 17.41
C GLU A 176 -16.51 6.86 17.02
N GLU A 177 -16.29 5.78 17.76
CA GLU A 177 -16.79 4.44 17.41
C GLU A 177 -18.32 4.35 17.33
N ALA A 178 -19.03 5.31 17.93
CA ALA A 178 -20.49 5.44 17.86
C ALA A 178 -21.02 5.91 16.49
N ASP A 179 -20.21 6.64 15.71
CA ASP A 179 -20.61 7.25 14.43
C ASP A 179 -20.16 6.41 13.21
N ILE A 180 -19.37 5.35 13.41
CA ILE A 180 -18.83 4.51 12.32
C ILE A 180 -19.70 3.26 12.09
N ASP A 181 -20.47 3.23 11.00
CA ASP A 181 -21.19 2.04 10.55
C ASP A 181 -20.23 0.98 9.99
N GLN A 182 -19.90 0.02 10.85
CA GLN A 182 -19.10 -1.14 10.49
C GLN A 182 -19.62 -1.88 9.24
N ALA A 183 -20.94 -1.95 9.03
CA ALA A 183 -21.49 -2.66 7.87
C ALA A 183 -21.18 -1.93 6.56
N THR A 184 -21.18 -0.59 6.58
CA THR A 184 -20.77 0.25 5.45
C THR A 184 -19.27 0.13 5.17
N LEU A 185 -18.40 0.22 6.19
CA LEU A 185 -16.96 0.04 5.98
C LEU A 185 -16.60 -1.38 5.52
N GLU A 186 -17.24 -2.42 6.07
CA GLU A 186 -17.07 -3.82 5.63
C GLU A 186 -17.58 -4.04 4.20
N ASN A 187 -18.68 -3.39 3.81
CA ASN A 187 -19.19 -3.42 2.44
C ASN A 187 -18.21 -2.78 1.45
N ILE A 188 -17.48 -1.72 1.85
CA ILE A 188 -16.43 -1.10 1.02
C ILE A 188 -15.17 -1.98 0.96
N ALA A 189 -14.70 -2.52 2.09
CA ALA A 189 -13.50 -3.37 2.16
C ALA A 189 -13.70 -4.79 1.58
N GLY A 190 -14.93 -5.30 1.65
CA GLY A 190 -15.31 -6.69 1.32
C GLY A 190 -14.96 -7.72 2.40
N THR A 191 -14.42 -7.31 3.55
CA THR A 191 -14.12 -8.18 4.71
C THR A 191 -13.78 -7.31 5.94
N PRO A 192 -14.18 -7.70 7.17
CA PRO A 192 -13.77 -7.04 8.42
C PRO A 192 -12.25 -6.97 8.58
N SER A 193 -11.50 -7.97 8.09
CA SER A 193 -10.03 -8.04 8.20
C SER A 193 -9.26 -7.00 7.38
N ARG A 194 -9.96 -6.05 6.75
CA ARG A 194 -9.40 -4.93 5.98
C ARG A 194 -9.99 -3.57 6.39
N VAL A 195 -10.79 -3.52 7.45
CA VAL A 195 -11.30 -2.29 8.07
C VAL A 195 -10.41 -1.94 9.26
N PHE A 196 -9.95 -0.70 9.31
CA PHE A 196 -9.14 -0.13 10.37
C PHE A 196 -9.90 1.05 10.94
N ARG A 197 -10.16 1.06 12.25
CA ARG A 197 -10.80 2.17 12.94
C ARG A 197 -9.78 2.96 13.75
N LEU A 198 -9.87 4.28 13.65
CA LEU A 198 -9.09 5.24 14.40
C LEU A 198 -10.08 6.12 15.18
N THR A 199 -10.09 5.99 16.50
CA THR A 199 -11.12 6.58 17.37
C THR A 199 -11.03 8.11 17.54
N ASP A 200 -10.03 8.74 16.92
CA ASP A 200 -9.88 10.19 16.79
C ASP A 200 -8.87 10.50 15.66
N HIS A 201 -8.90 11.70 15.08
CA HIS A 201 -7.88 12.19 14.17
C HIS A 201 -6.49 12.29 14.84
N ASP A 202 -6.42 12.54 16.14
CA ASP A 202 -5.17 12.50 16.92
C ASP A 202 -4.45 11.12 16.83
N ASN A 203 -5.18 10.05 16.47
CA ASN A 203 -4.59 8.72 16.23
C ASN A 203 -4.15 8.48 14.77
N LEU A 204 -4.56 9.30 13.78
CA LEU A 204 -4.04 9.22 12.40
C LEU A 204 -2.53 9.49 12.33
N VAL A 205 -1.98 10.19 13.31
CA VAL A 205 -0.55 10.53 13.34
C VAL A 205 0.31 9.53 14.13
N ASP A 206 -0.27 8.50 14.76
CA ASP A 206 0.53 7.38 15.31
C ASP A 206 0.96 6.42 14.19
N ALA A 207 2.29 6.30 14.02
CA ALA A 207 2.94 5.43 13.07
C ALA A 207 2.57 3.93 13.23
N ILE A 208 2.01 3.49 14.37
CA ILE A 208 1.50 2.12 14.56
C ILE A 208 0.37 1.80 13.56
N HIS A 209 -0.50 2.76 13.27
CA HIS A 209 -1.61 2.54 12.32
C HIS A 209 -1.12 2.54 10.87
N ALA A 210 -0.17 3.41 10.53
CA ALA A 210 0.50 3.39 9.23
C ALA A 210 1.29 2.07 9.02
N GLN A 211 1.94 1.55 10.07
CA GLN A 211 2.57 0.23 10.07
C GLN A 211 1.55 -0.88 9.86
N SER A 212 0.38 -0.83 10.50
CA SER A 212 -0.67 -1.83 10.39
C SER A 212 -1.24 -1.94 8.96
N ILE A 213 -1.45 -0.79 8.29
CA ILE A 213 -1.81 -0.76 6.85
C ILE A 213 -0.68 -1.33 5.99
N ARG A 214 0.58 -0.95 6.24
CA ARG A 214 1.75 -1.53 5.56
C ARG A 214 1.78 -3.05 5.70
N GLU A 215 1.65 -3.62 6.89
CA GLU A 215 1.70 -5.08 7.08
C GLU A 215 0.64 -5.77 6.22
N SER A 216 -0.56 -5.20 6.24
CA SER A 216 -1.75 -5.74 5.56
C SER A 216 -1.60 -5.70 4.04
N ILE A 217 -1.12 -4.57 3.48
CA ILE A 217 -0.77 -4.47 2.06
C ILE A 217 0.36 -5.45 1.71
N CYS A 218 1.46 -5.47 2.47
CA CYS A 218 2.63 -6.30 2.15
C CYS A 218 2.38 -7.81 2.31
N ASN A 219 1.45 -8.22 3.17
CA ASN A 219 1.03 -9.61 3.30
C ASN A 219 0.01 -9.99 2.22
N ALA A 220 -0.83 -9.06 1.77
CA ALA A 220 -1.72 -9.27 0.62
C ALA A 220 -0.97 -9.24 -0.72
N ALA A 221 0.13 -8.51 -0.86
CA ALA A 221 0.92 -8.38 -2.10
C ALA A 221 1.77 -9.62 -2.46
N ARG A 222 1.36 -10.80 -1.99
CA ARG A 222 2.09 -12.07 -2.08
C ARG A 222 1.13 -13.23 -2.34
N CYS A 223 1.55 -14.17 -3.16
CA CYS A 223 0.87 -15.46 -3.31
C CYS A 223 1.01 -16.31 -2.03
N GLN A 224 0.19 -17.36 -1.92
CA GLN A 224 0.29 -18.35 -0.83
C GLN A 224 1.68 -19.00 -0.78
N GLU A 225 2.25 -19.20 0.42
CA GLU A 225 3.48 -20.00 0.58
C GLU A 225 3.25 -21.45 0.12
N LEU A 226 3.95 -21.85 -0.94
CA LEU A 226 4.01 -23.24 -1.38
C LEU A 226 4.98 -24.07 -0.54
N THR A 227 4.78 -25.39 -0.50
CA THR A 227 5.70 -26.33 0.15
C THR A 227 6.46 -27.18 -0.88
N ALA A 228 7.55 -27.83 -0.46
CA ALA A 228 8.22 -28.81 -1.30
C ALA A 228 7.33 -30.07 -1.47
N PRO A 229 7.25 -30.67 -2.67
CA PRO A 229 6.50 -31.90 -2.87
C PRO A 229 7.14 -33.08 -2.13
N THR A 230 6.33 -34.02 -1.66
CA THR A 230 6.83 -35.25 -1.00
C THR A 230 7.74 -36.03 -1.95
N ASN A 231 8.93 -36.42 -1.49
CA ASN A 231 10.02 -36.98 -2.31
C ASN A 231 10.60 -36.02 -3.36
N GLY A 232 10.56 -34.71 -3.10
CA GLY A 232 11.23 -33.70 -3.90
C GLY A 232 11.64 -32.47 -3.08
N ALA A 233 12.03 -31.42 -3.79
CA ALA A 233 12.46 -30.14 -3.23
C ALA A 233 11.87 -28.97 -4.03
N ARG A 234 11.92 -27.77 -3.44
CA ARG A 234 11.68 -26.51 -4.14
C ARG A 234 12.88 -25.58 -4.06
N THR A 235 12.95 -24.60 -4.96
CA THR A 235 13.97 -23.55 -4.96
C THR A 235 13.33 -22.20 -5.33
N PRO A 236 13.41 -21.17 -4.47
CA PRO A 236 13.99 -21.16 -3.12
C PRO A 236 13.33 -22.15 -2.14
N ALA A 237 14.03 -22.52 -1.06
CA ALA A 237 13.55 -23.51 -0.09
C ALA A 237 12.48 -22.94 0.87
N THR A 238 12.55 -21.64 1.14
CA THR A 238 11.65 -20.83 1.98
C THR A 238 11.42 -19.47 1.33
N GLY A 239 10.26 -18.85 1.56
CA GLY A 239 9.95 -17.52 1.01
C GLY A 239 9.81 -17.49 -0.52
N SER A 240 10.01 -16.29 -1.10
CA SER A 240 9.89 -16.01 -2.55
C SER A 240 8.44 -16.08 -3.09
N HIS A 241 7.50 -15.42 -2.39
CA HIS A 241 6.06 -15.43 -2.73
C HIS A 241 5.53 -14.11 -3.31
N SER A 242 6.34 -13.06 -3.44
CA SER A 242 5.90 -11.82 -4.11
C SER A 242 5.66 -12.05 -5.60
N VAL A 243 4.83 -11.22 -6.22
CA VAL A 243 4.52 -11.29 -7.65
C VAL A 243 5.80 -11.29 -8.50
N GLN A 244 5.77 -12.00 -9.63
CA GLN A 244 6.88 -12.31 -10.54
C GLN A 244 7.97 -13.28 -10.00
N ASN A 245 7.98 -13.64 -8.70
CA ASN A 245 8.87 -14.71 -8.21
C ASN A 245 8.55 -16.05 -8.89
N VAL A 246 9.60 -16.85 -9.12
CA VAL A 246 9.50 -18.17 -9.74
C VAL A 246 10.02 -19.25 -8.79
N ILE A 247 9.12 -20.09 -8.28
CA ILE A 247 9.49 -21.29 -7.52
C ILE A 247 9.73 -22.44 -8.50
N ARG A 248 10.91 -23.06 -8.42
CA ARG A 248 11.27 -24.25 -9.20
C ARG A 248 11.10 -25.51 -8.35
N PHE A 249 10.71 -26.62 -8.96
CA PHE A 249 10.51 -27.91 -8.29
C PHE A 249 11.38 -29.01 -8.89
N THR A 250 11.91 -29.87 -8.03
CA THR A 250 12.70 -31.05 -8.41
C THR A 250 12.24 -32.27 -7.61
N CYS A 251 12.59 -33.47 -8.08
CA CYS A 251 12.30 -34.72 -7.38
C CYS A 251 13.59 -35.43 -6.97
N ASN A 252 13.53 -36.15 -5.86
CA ASN A 252 14.64 -36.91 -5.31
C ASN A 252 15.01 -38.09 -6.24
N THR A 253 16.24 -38.59 -6.10
CA THR A 253 16.70 -39.80 -6.82
C THR A 253 15.71 -40.96 -6.64
N GLY A 254 15.34 -41.60 -7.75
CA GLY A 254 14.31 -42.63 -7.79
C GLY A 254 12.89 -42.13 -8.11
N TYR A 255 12.68 -40.82 -8.25
CA TYR A 255 11.38 -40.22 -8.59
C TYR A 255 11.41 -39.40 -9.91
N VAL A 256 10.23 -39.09 -10.44
CA VAL A 256 9.97 -38.27 -11.64
C VAL A 256 8.94 -37.20 -11.28
N LEU A 257 9.12 -35.99 -11.79
CA LEU A 257 8.16 -34.91 -11.61
C LEU A 257 6.92 -35.11 -12.49
N ASN A 258 5.74 -34.94 -11.90
CA ASN A 258 4.45 -34.97 -12.55
C ASN A 258 3.69 -33.67 -12.19
N GLY A 259 3.71 -32.72 -13.11
CA GLY A 259 3.25 -31.33 -12.95
C GLY A 259 4.27 -30.33 -13.52
N ALA A 260 4.09 -29.04 -13.24
CA ALA A 260 5.01 -28.00 -13.71
C ALA A 260 6.35 -28.02 -12.97
N ALA A 261 7.47 -27.89 -13.71
CA ALA A 261 8.82 -27.80 -13.14
C ALA A 261 9.15 -26.42 -12.53
N SER A 262 8.34 -25.41 -12.83
CA SER A 262 8.40 -24.08 -12.24
C SER A 262 7.02 -23.43 -12.26
N VAL A 263 6.75 -22.61 -11.25
CA VAL A 263 5.51 -21.83 -11.11
C VAL A 263 5.85 -20.39 -10.77
N THR A 264 5.05 -19.45 -11.28
CA THR A 264 5.26 -18.01 -11.09
C THR A 264 4.10 -17.41 -10.30
N CYS A 265 4.40 -16.49 -9.38
CA CYS A 265 3.37 -15.73 -8.66
C CYS A 265 2.82 -14.61 -9.57
N GLN A 266 1.52 -14.60 -9.79
CA GLN A 266 0.81 -13.70 -10.72
C GLN A 266 0.27 -12.45 -10.02
N ALA A 267 -0.12 -11.44 -10.80
CA ALA A 267 -0.67 -10.18 -10.28
C ALA A 267 -2.04 -10.35 -9.59
N ASP A 268 -2.78 -11.41 -9.94
CA ASP A 268 -4.00 -11.87 -9.25
C ASP A 268 -3.72 -12.62 -7.94
N LEU A 269 -2.45 -12.67 -7.50
CA LEU A 269 -1.97 -13.33 -6.28
C LEU A 269 -2.11 -14.87 -6.30
N THR A 270 -2.30 -15.46 -7.48
CA THR A 270 -2.31 -16.92 -7.69
C THR A 270 -0.99 -17.43 -8.28
N TRP A 271 -0.80 -18.76 -8.26
CA TRP A 271 0.36 -19.42 -8.90
C TRP A 271 -0.05 -20.04 -10.24
N THR A 272 0.79 -19.89 -11.27
CA THR A 272 0.55 -20.40 -12.63
C THR A 272 0.24 -21.90 -12.74
N ALA A 273 0.58 -22.69 -11.72
CA ALA A 273 0.14 -24.06 -11.54
C ALA A 273 0.22 -24.45 -10.05
N PRO A 274 -0.53 -25.48 -9.60
CA PRO A 274 -0.37 -26.05 -8.26
C PRO A 274 0.99 -26.75 -8.08
N VAL A 275 1.35 -27.03 -6.81
CA VAL A 275 2.54 -27.82 -6.47
C VAL A 275 2.51 -29.18 -7.20
N PRO A 276 3.58 -29.55 -7.93
CA PRO A 276 3.65 -30.81 -8.66
C PRO A 276 3.78 -32.02 -7.72
N THR A 277 3.74 -33.23 -8.28
CA THR A 277 3.92 -34.48 -7.52
C THR A 277 5.15 -35.25 -7.97
N CYS A 278 5.89 -35.85 -7.03
CA CYS A 278 7.01 -36.74 -7.35
C CYS A 278 6.57 -38.20 -7.32
N ARG A 279 6.50 -38.84 -8.49
CA ARG A 279 6.08 -40.25 -8.65
C ARG A 279 7.31 -41.15 -8.76
N ARG A 280 7.30 -42.31 -8.09
CA ARG A 280 8.45 -43.24 -8.12
C ARG A 280 8.68 -43.72 -9.56
N LYS A 281 9.93 -43.75 -10.00
CA LYS A 281 10.33 -44.40 -11.26
C LYS A 281 9.88 -45.86 -11.21
N MET A 282 9.23 -46.32 -12.28
CA MET A 282 9.05 -47.75 -12.48
C MET A 282 10.42 -48.35 -12.82
N ALA A 283 10.77 -49.44 -12.15
CA ALA A 283 11.91 -50.25 -12.57
C ALA A 283 11.49 -51.01 -13.83
N PHE A 284 12.24 -50.81 -14.91
CA PHE A 284 12.25 -51.74 -16.02
C PHE A 284 13.21 -52.86 -15.62
N ASN A 285 12.68 -54.07 -15.45
CA ASN A 285 13.44 -55.31 -15.29
C ASN A 285 13.90 -55.82 -16.66
#